data_AF-A0A248VJ48-F1
#
_entry.id   AF-A0A248VJ48-F1
#
_cell.length_a   1.000
_cell.length_b   1.000
_cell.length_c   1.000
_cell.angle_alpha   90.00
_cell.angle_beta   90.00
_cell.angle_gamma   90.00
#
_symmetry.space_group_name_H-M   'P 1'
#
loop_
_entity.id
_entity.type
_entity.pdbx_description
1 polymer ?
#
loop_
_entity_poly.entity_id
_entity_poly.type
_entity_poly.pdbx_seq_one_letter_code
_entity_poly.pdbx_strand_id
1 'polypeptide(L)'
;MEGKKVNVRGWIYVITNDSIGDVVKVGFSTKDPELRAAELNHTGVPLPYRVAFSALVVNPRDVEQSVHRYLVEKRKGKEWFRCGVSEAVTAIKQVLGESGILYSQHTELLSSSPGTNPPSIEIGVDEKLNEFRPMQRTKSHEVPPRRTHVKPVFLCWNCGTLVGDDPSAICRRCGKKHPLSSLAKR
;
A
#
# COMPACT_ATOMS: atom_id res chain seq x y z
N MET A 1 -8.24 33.68 -18.52
CA MET A 1 -9.16 32.52 -18.43
C MET A 1 -8.76 31.72 -17.22
N GLU A 2 -9.44 31.92 -16.09
CA GLU A 2 -9.14 31.22 -14.85
C GLU A 2 -9.69 29.79 -14.96
N GLY A 3 -8.81 28.81 -15.15
CA GLY A 3 -9.23 27.42 -15.25
C GLY A 3 -9.91 26.98 -13.95
N LYS A 4 -11.15 26.47 -14.03
CA LYS A 4 -11.86 25.90 -12.88
C LYS A 4 -11.00 24.81 -12.23
N LYS A 5 -10.43 25.11 -11.07
CA LYS A 5 -9.66 24.15 -10.27
C LYS A 5 -10.64 23.11 -9.73
N VAL A 6 -10.59 21.90 -10.28
CA VAL A 6 -11.45 20.80 -9.84
C VAL A 6 -10.92 20.30 -8.49
N ASN A 7 -11.74 20.43 -7.46
CA ASN A 7 -11.44 19.93 -6.12
C ASN A 7 -11.79 18.43 -6.04
N VAL A 8 -10.77 17.58 -6.04
CA VAL A 8 -10.94 16.12 -5.94
C VAL A 8 -10.80 15.71 -4.49
N ARG A 9 -11.73 14.89 -3.99
CA ARG A 9 -11.62 14.31 -2.63
C ARG A 9 -10.85 13.00 -2.68
N GLY A 10 -10.06 12.74 -1.66
CA GLY A 10 -9.43 11.45 -1.46
C GLY A 10 -8.73 11.37 -0.11
N TRP A 11 -8.06 10.26 0.14
CA TRP A 11 -7.48 9.92 1.41
C TRP A 11 -6.00 10.23 1.44
N ILE A 12 -5.55 10.87 2.51
CA ILE A 12 -4.16 10.84 2.96
C ILE A 12 -4.05 9.81 4.09
N TYR A 13 -2.99 9.01 4.11
CA TYR A 13 -2.83 7.97 5.11
C TYR A 13 -1.39 7.81 5.58
N VAL A 14 -1.25 7.24 6.77
CA VAL A 14 0.01 6.80 7.35
C VAL A 14 -0.06 5.29 7.51
N ILE A 15 0.83 4.59 6.81
CA ILE A 15 0.98 3.13 6.90
C ILE A 15 2.25 2.82 7.67
N THR A 16 2.17 1.85 8.56
CA THR A 16 3.30 1.36 9.36
C THR A 16 3.40 -0.16 9.27
N ASN A 17 4.55 -0.68 9.67
CA ASN A 17 4.81 -2.11 9.80
C ASN A 17 5.67 -2.37 11.04
N ASP A 18 5.16 -3.19 11.94
CA ASP A 18 5.80 -3.46 13.23
C ASP A 18 7.17 -4.15 13.07
N SER A 19 7.46 -4.78 11.92
CA SER A 19 8.77 -5.39 11.62
C SER A 19 9.85 -4.42 11.14
N ILE A 20 9.47 -3.22 10.68
CA ILE A 20 10.41 -2.29 10.01
C ILE A 20 10.86 -1.16 10.97
N GLY A 21 10.30 -1.10 12.18
CA GLY A 21 10.67 -0.12 13.22
C GLY A 21 10.07 1.27 12.99
N ASP A 22 10.78 2.32 13.41
CA ASP A 22 10.37 3.75 13.36
C ASP A 22 10.35 4.34 11.94
N VAL A 23 9.80 3.62 10.98
CA VAL A 23 9.67 4.05 9.60
C VAL A 23 8.21 3.94 9.18
N VAL A 24 7.64 5.07 8.78
CA VAL A 24 6.26 5.15 8.30
C VAL A 24 6.21 5.55 6.83
N LYS A 25 5.17 5.09 6.15
CA LYS A 25 4.82 5.49 4.80
C LYS A 25 3.71 6.53 4.86
N VAL A 26 3.95 7.69 4.25
CA VAL A 26 2.91 8.71 4.05
C VAL A 26 2.56 8.75 2.58
N GLY A 27 1.30 8.53 2.25
CA GLY A 27 0.83 8.54 0.87
C GLY A 27 -0.65 8.88 0.76
N PHE A 28 -1.15 8.92 -0.47
CA PHE A 28 -2.55 9.16 -0.74
C PHE A 28 -3.18 8.11 -1.67
N SER A 29 -4.50 8.02 -1.60
CA SER A 29 -5.31 7.21 -2.51
C SER A 29 -6.68 7.86 -2.73
N THR A 30 -7.26 7.66 -3.90
CA THR A 30 -8.67 7.96 -4.14
C THR A 30 -9.59 6.82 -3.72
N LYS A 31 -9.02 5.65 -3.44
CA LYS A 31 -9.68 4.44 -2.94
C LYS A 31 -9.41 4.27 -1.44
N ASP A 32 -10.00 3.22 -0.89
CA ASP A 32 -9.81 2.83 0.51
C ASP A 32 -8.31 2.64 0.87
N PRO A 33 -7.84 3.24 1.98
CA PRO A 33 -6.44 3.13 2.41
C PRO A 33 -6.06 1.73 2.91
N GLU A 34 -7.00 0.93 3.44
CA GLU A 34 -6.75 -0.45 3.90
C GLU A 34 -6.43 -1.36 2.72
N LEU A 35 -7.18 -1.24 1.62
CA LEU A 35 -6.86 -1.95 0.38
C LEU A 35 -5.44 -1.61 -0.09
N ARG A 36 -5.04 -0.34 0.04
CA ARG A 36 -3.71 0.09 -0.35
C ARG A 36 -2.62 -0.44 0.58
N ALA A 37 -2.89 -0.60 1.87
CA ALA A 37 -1.99 -1.27 2.80
C ALA A 37 -1.86 -2.76 2.47
N ALA A 38 -2.96 -3.43 2.12
CA ALA A 38 -2.96 -4.83 1.71
C ALA A 38 -2.14 -5.06 0.43
N GLU A 39 -2.23 -4.16 -0.55
CA GLU A 39 -1.42 -4.21 -1.79
C GLU A 39 0.09 -4.09 -1.53
N LEU A 40 0.50 -3.48 -0.41
CA LEU A 40 1.90 -3.38 -0.03
C LEU A 40 2.43 -4.66 0.63
N ASN A 41 1.56 -5.59 1.03
CA ASN A 41 1.98 -6.87 1.61
C ASN A 41 2.54 -7.78 0.51
N HIS A 42 3.86 -7.83 0.40
CA HIS A 42 4.59 -8.70 -0.53
C HIS A 42 5.48 -9.68 0.23
N THR A 43 5.91 -10.75 -0.45
CA THR A 43 6.80 -11.79 0.09
C THR A 43 8.18 -11.18 0.37
N GLY A 44 8.40 -10.70 1.59
CA GLY A 44 9.64 -10.00 1.95
C GLY A 44 9.58 -9.27 3.30
N VAL A 45 8.40 -9.09 3.88
CA VAL A 45 8.23 -8.48 5.21
C VAL A 45 7.55 -9.47 6.16
N PRO A 46 8.07 -9.67 7.40
CA PRO A 46 7.53 -10.67 8.33
C PRO A 46 6.11 -10.37 8.83
N LEU A 47 5.77 -9.10 9.02
CA LEU A 47 4.46 -8.66 9.47
C LEU A 47 3.73 -7.88 8.36
N PRO A 48 2.38 -7.85 8.39
CA PRO A 48 1.61 -7.08 7.43
C PRO A 48 1.70 -5.57 7.71
N TYR A 49 1.60 -4.78 6.65
CA TYR A 49 1.37 -3.34 6.72
C TYR A 49 -0.04 -3.05 7.24
N ARG A 50 -0.15 -2.03 8.10
CA ARG A 50 -1.42 -1.54 8.64
C ARG A 50 -1.55 -0.04 8.46
N VAL A 51 -2.78 0.44 8.26
CA VAL A 51 -3.07 1.87 8.27
C VAL A 51 -3.17 2.31 9.72
N ALA A 52 -2.25 3.15 10.17
CA ALA A 52 -2.26 3.70 11.52
C ALA A 52 -3.11 4.97 11.62
N PHE A 53 -3.20 5.72 10.51
CA PHE A 53 -4.03 6.91 10.40
C PHE A 53 -4.50 7.10 8.96
N SER A 54 -5.73 7.54 8.79
CA SER A 54 -6.23 8.03 7.50
C SER A 54 -7.11 9.27 7.67
N ALA A 55 -7.09 10.16 6.68
CA ALA A 55 -7.95 11.32 6.66
C ALA A 55 -8.46 11.60 5.24
N LEU A 56 -9.74 11.90 5.12
CA LEU A 56 -10.37 12.36 3.89
C LEU A 56 -10.14 13.86 3.73
N VAL A 57 -9.53 14.26 2.62
CA VAL A 57 -9.11 15.64 2.35
C VAL A 57 -9.46 16.04 0.92
N VAL A 58 -9.43 17.35 0.67
CA VAL A 58 -9.52 17.91 -0.69
C VAL A 58 -8.12 18.04 -1.27
N ASN A 59 -7.96 17.65 -2.53
CA ASN A 59 -6.70 17.64 -3.28
C ASN A 59 -5.58 16.88 -2.54
N PRO A 60 -5.77 15.57 -2.26
CA PRO A 60 -4.85 14.78 -1.42
C PRO A 60 -3.42 14.71 -1.96
N ARG A 61 -3.23 14.84 -3.28
CA ARG A 61 -1.92 14.92 -3.92
C ARG A 61 -1.11 16.15 -3.47
N ASP A 62 -1.77 17.30 -3.39
CA ASP A 62 -1.10 18.55 -3.01
C ASP A 62 -0.73 18.52 -1.52
N VAL A 63 -1.64 17.94 -0.72
CA VAL A 63 -1.43 17.67 0.72
C VAL A 63 -0.25 16.73 0.92
N GLU A 64 -0.22 15.58 0.23
CA GLU A 64 0.89 14.63 0.31
C GLU A 64 2.23 15.30 0.02
N GLN A 65 2.35 16.03 -1.08
CA GLN A 65 3.60 16.70 -1.45
C GLN A 65 4.03 17.72 -0.39
N SER A 66 3.07 18.42 0.21
CA SER A 66 3.33 19.38 1.26
C SER A 66 3.82 18.70 2.54
N VAL A 67 3.22 17.57 2.92
CA VAL A 67 3.67 16.74 4.05
C VAL A 67 5.05 16.13 3.78
N HIS A 68 5.31 15.66 2.55
CA HIS A 68 6.64 15.15 2.18
C HIS A 68 7.72 16.22 2.25
N ARG A 69 7.39 17.47 1.89
CA ARG A 69 8.30 18.62 2.07
C ARG A 69 8.52 18.92 3.55
N TYR A 70 7.48 18.85 4.37
CA TYR A 70 7.58 19.05 5.82
C TYR A 70 8.48 17.99 6.48
N LEU A 71 8.39 16.73 6.05
CA LEU A 71 9.17 15.60 6.59
C LEU A 71 10.47 15.32 5.80
N VAL A 72 10.93 16.25 4.97
CA VAL A 72 12.03 16.00 4.01
C VAL A 72 13.33 15.55 4.71
N GLU A 73 13.63 16.10 5.88
CA GLU A 73 14.83 15.76 6.66
C GLU A 73 14.82 14.31 7.15
N LYS A 74 13.63 13.73 7.35
CA LYS A 74 13.43 12.36 7.85
C LYS A 74 13.22 11.37 6.71
N ARG A 75 13.30 11.80 5.45
CA ARG A 75 13.03 10.97 4.27
C ARG A 75 14.08 9.86 4.12
N LYS A 76 13.62 8.60 4.06
CA LYS A 76 14.45 7.42 3.74
C LYS A 76 14.29 6.93 2.31
N GLY A 77 13.12 7.13 1.73
CA GLY A 77 12.80 6.69 0.38
C GLY A 77 11.80 7.64 -0.27
N LYS A 78 11.22 7.22 -1.39
CA LYS A 78 10.28 8.08 -2.13
C LYS A 78 9.09 8.52 -1.27
N GLU A 79 8.59 7.64 -0.42
CA GLU A 79 7.37 7.88 0.39
C GLU A 79 7.52 7.35 1.83
N TRP A 80 8.76 7.09 2.27
CA TRP A 80 9.09 6.48 3.55
C TRP A 80 9.91 7.44 4.41
N PHE A 81 9.56 7.58 5.68
CA PHE A 81 10.11 8.57 6.61
C PHE A 81 10.48 7.92 7.93
N ARG A 82 11.65 8.28 8.49
CA ARG A 82 12.10 7.88 9.84
C ARG A 82 11.42 8.73 10.90
N CYS A 83 10.15 8.46 11.15
CA CYS A 83 9.39 9.08 12.22
C CYS A 83 8.30 8.12 12.71
N GLY A 84 7.82 8.35 13.93
CA GLY A 84 6.68 7.62 14.47
C GLY A 84 5.35 8.08 13.86
N VAL A 85 4.30 7.27 14.03
CA VAL A 85 2.94 7.57 13.53
C VAL A 85 2.45 8.93 14.04
N SER A 86 2.61 9.19 15.35
CA SER A 86 2.15 10.45 15.97
C SER A 86 2.79 11.69 15.31
N GLU A 87 4.08 11.60 14.98
CA GLU A 87 4.78 12.69 14.31
C GLU A 87 4.26 12.89 12.88
N ALA A 88 4.08 11.81 12.12
CA ALA A 88 3.53 11.89 10.76
C ALA A 88 2.10 12.46 10.76
N VAL A 89 1.27 12.07 11.72
CA VAL A 89 -0.08 12.64 11.90
C VAL A 89 -0.01 14.12 12.23
N THR A 90 0.92 14.52 13.10
CA THR A 90 1.12 15.93 13.45
C THR A 90 1.51 16.73 12.21
N ALA A 91 2.43 16.24 11.39
CA ALA A 91 2.80 16.88 10.12
C ALA A 91 1.60 17.01 9.16
N ILE A 92 0.75 15.99 9.05
CA ILE A 92 -0.48 16.03 8.24
C ILE A 92 -1.44 17.12 8.76
N LYS A 93 -1.68 17.16 10.08
CA LYS A 93 -2.55 18.16 10.71
C LYS A 93 -2.01 19.58 10.53
N GLN A 94 -0.70 19.77 10.66
CA GLN A 94 -0.05 21.07 10.46
C GLN A 94 -0.18 21.57 9.02
N VAL A 95 -0.05 20.69 8.04
CA VAL A 95 -0.20 21.05 6.62
C VAL A 95 -1.66 21.35 6.25
N LEU A 96 -2.62 20.61 6.82
CA LEU A 96 -4.05 20.78 6.51
C LEU A 96 -4.72 21.92 7.29
N GLY A 97 -4.22 22.24 8.47
CA GLY A 97 -4.92 23.08 9.44
C GLY A 97 -6.17 22.41 10.00
N GLU A 98 -6.86 23.09 10.92
CA GLU A 98 -8.04 22.56 11.61
C GLU A 98 -9.23 22.29 10.67
N SER A 99 -9.35 23.06 9.59
CA SER A 99 -10.49 22.98 8.65
C SER A 99 -10.24 22.11 7.42
N GLY A 100 -9.03 21.56 7.25
CA GLY A 100 -8.64 20.82 6.04
C GLY A 100 -9.01 19.33 6.04
N ILE A 101 -9.37 18.80 7.20
CA ILE A 101 -9.76 17.39 7.40
C ILE A 101 -11.28 17.29 7.33
N LEU A 102 -11.80 16.54 6.36
CA LEU A 102 -13.25 16.29 6.24
C LEU A 102 -13.68 15.15 7.16
N TYR A 103 -12.82 14.15 7.33
CA TYR A 103 -13.02 12.99 8.19
C TYR A 103 -11.67 12.35 8.49
N SER A 104 -11.48 11.76 9.66
CA SER A 104 -10.25 11.03 10.00
C SER A 104 -10.54 9.78 10.82
N GLN A 105 -9.70 8.77 10.62
CA GLN A 105 -9.71 7.52 11.37
C GLN A 105 -8.32 7.31 11.97
N HIS A 106 -8.30 7.08 13.27
CA HIS A 106 -7.13 6.66 14.01
C HIS A 106 -7.31 5.19 14.36
N THR A 107 -6.42 4.34 13.85
CA THR A 107 -6.38 2.96 14.28
C THR A 107 -5.44 2.90 15.48
N GLU A 108 -6.00 2.77 16.68
CA GLU A 108 -5.20 2.45 17.86
C GLU A 108 -4.58 1.06 17.64
N LEU A 109 -3.32 1.06 17.23
CA LEU A 109 -2.50 -0.13 17.15
C LEU A 109 -2.16 -0.56 18.58
N LEU A 110 -3.13 -1.19 19.25
CA LEU A 110 -3.03 -1.95 20.50
C LEU A 110 -1.89 -1.50 21.43
N SER A 111 -2.08 -0.36 22.10
CA SER A 111 -1.52 -0.20 23.44
C SER A 111 -2.47 -0.87 24.43
N SER A 112 -2.37 -2.18 24.57
CA SER A 112 -2.98 -2.86 25.71
C SER A 112 -2.23 -2.47 26.99
N SER A 113 -2.66 -1.38 27.62
CA SER A 113 -2.77 -1.36 29.08
C SER A 113 -4.06 -2.14 29.44
N PRO A 114 -4.02 -3.11 30.36
CA PRO A 114 -5.21 -3.85 30.75
C PRO A 114 -6.14 -2.93 31.54
N GLY A 115 -7.39 -2.79 31.07
CA GLY A 115 -8.48 -2.23 31.87
C GLY A 115 -9.04 -0.91 31.33
N THR A 116 -9.96 -1.02 30.38
CA THR A 116 -11.31 -0.46 30.52
C THR A 116 -12.20 -1.13 29.47
N ASN A 117 -13.31 -1.70 29.92
CA ASN A 117 -14.24 -2.44 29.08
C ASN A 117 -14.90 -1.50 28.05
N PRO A 118 -15.02 -1.88 26.76
CA PRO A 118 -15.93 -1.21 25.84
C PRO A 118 -17.40 -1.53 26.21
N PRO A 119 -18.34 -0.59 26.00
CA PRO A 119 -19.76 -0.84 26.25
C PRO A 119 -20.31 -1.88 25.28
N SER A 120 -20.95 -2.91 25.84
CA SER A 120 -21.63 -4.01 25.13
C SER A 120 -22.64 -3.49 24.12
N ILE A 121 -22.44 -3.82 22.85
CA ILE A 121 -23.51 -3.91 21.86
C ILE A 121 -23.83 -5.40 21.74
N GLU A 122 -24.91 -5.82 22.37
CA GLU A 122 -25.41 -7.19 22.26
C GLU A 122 -26.05 -7.37 20.88
N ILE A 123 -25.32 -7.98 19.96
CA ILE A 123 -25.90 -8.54 18.75
C ILE A 123 -26.14 -10.02 19.06
N GLY A 124 -27.40 -10.37 19.29
CA GLY A 124 -27.82 -11.75 19.52
C GLY A 124 -27.47 -12.63 18.33
N VAL A 125 -26.71 -13.68 18.57
CA VAL A 125 -26.51 -14.76 17.61
C VAL A 125 -26.86 -16.08 18.31
N ASP A 126 -27.87 -16.73 17.72
CA ASP A 126 -28.55 -17.94 18.17
C ASP A 126 -27.59 -19.08 18.58
N GLU A 127 -27.85 -19.65 19.76
CA GLU A 127 -27.10 -20.71 20.44
C GLU A 127 -27.36 -22.11 19.84
N LYS A 128 -27.08 -22.31 18.55
CA LYS A 128 -27.12 -23.65 17.95
C LYS A 128 -26.02 -23.86 16.92
N LEU A 129 -24.80 -24.12 17.39
CA LEU A 129 -23.87 -24.97 16.65
C LEU A 129 -22.81 -25.59 17.59
N ASN A 130 -23.26 -26.45 18.51
CA ASN A 130 -22.36 -27.38 19.20
C ASN A 130 -22.84 -28.82 19.00
N GLU A 131 -22.57 -29.36 17.82
CA GLU A 131 -22.50 -30.81 17.60
C GLU A 131 -21.23 -31.11 16.79
N PHE A 132 -20.13 -31.22 17.53
CA PHE A 132 -18.89 -31.82 17.05
C PHE A 132 -19.12 -33.29 16.70
N ARG A 133 -18.93 -33.64 15.43
CA ARG A 133 -18.72 -35.03 14.98
C ARG A 133 -17.28 -35.15 14.45
N PRO A 134 -16.45 -36.08 14.93
CA PRO A 134 -15.09 -36.24 14.42
C PRO A 134 -15.15 -36.85 13.02
N MET A 135 -14.86 -36.06 11.98
CA MET A 135 -14.79 -36.54 10.60
C MET A 135 -13.42 -37.19 10.36
N GLN A 136 -13.47 -38.44 9.92
CA GLN A 136 -12.32 -39.28 9.67
C GLN A 136 -11.39 -38.70 8.59
N ARG A 137 -10.10 -38.88 8.82
CA ARG A 137 -8.97 -38.52 7.96
C ARG A 137 -9.12 -39.18 6.59
N THR A 138 -9.59 -38.45 5.58
CA THR A 138 -9.54 -38.91 4.18
C THR A 138 -8.27 -38.41 3.50
N LYS A 139 -7.65 -39.31 2.74
CA LYS A 139 -6.32 -39.23 2.13
C LYS A 139 -6.04 -37.92 1.39
N SER A 140 -4.82 -37.42 1.58
CA SER A 140 -4.16 -36.40 0.81
C SER A 140 -4.39 -36.58 -0.70
N HIS A 141 -4.99 -35.59 -1.34
CA HIS A 141 -4.77 -35.34 -2.76
C HIS A 141 -3.87 -34.13 -2.87
N GLU A 142 -2.58 -34.39 -3.09
CA GLU A 142 -1.61 -33.38 -3.50
C GLU A 142 -2.11 -32.70 -4.77
N VAL A 143 -2.34 -31.39 -4.69
CA VAL A 143 -2.58 -30.54 -5.85
C VAL A 143 -1.21 -30.25 -6.48
N PRO A 144 -0.94 -30.64 -7.74
CA PRO A 144 0.34 -30.33 -8.36
C PRO A 144 0.50 -28.81 -8.54
N PRO A 145 1.72 -28.26 -8.37
CA PRO A 145 1.94 -26.83 -8.48
C PRO A 145 1.60 -26.33 -9.88
N ARG A 146 0.75 -25.29 -9.95
CA ARG A 146 0.46 -24.57 -11.19
C ARG A 146 1.72 -23.87 -11.66
N ARG A 147 2.30 -24.36 -12.76
CA ARG A 147 3.43 -23.75 -13.46
C ARG A 147 2.98 -22.42 -14.07
N THR A 148 3.19 -21.31 -13.37
CA THR A 148 3.03 -19.98 -13.96
C THR A 148 4.24 -19.71 -14.86
N HIS A 149 4.08 -19.91 -16.17
CA HIS A 149 5.03 -19.38 -17.13
C HIS A 149 4.91 -17.84 -17.13
N VAL A 150 5.72 -17.19 -16.30
CA VAL A 150 5.98 -15.75 -16.41
C VAL A 150 6.81 -15.59 -17.67
N LYS A 151 6.21 -15.01 -18.72
CA LYS A 151 6.92 -14.81 -19.98
C LYS A 151 7.93 -13.64 -19.83
N PRO A 152 9.13 -13.75 -20.41
CA PRO A 152 10.16 -12.71 -20.26
C PRO A 152 9.76 -11.45 -21.02
N VAL A 153 9.55 -10.36 -20.29
CA VAL A 153 9.33 -9.04 -20.89
C VAL A 153 10.69 -8.41 -21.20
N PHE A 154 10.93 -8.05 -22.46
CA PHE A 154 12.20 -7.48 -22.90
C PHE A 154 12.15 -5.96 -22.93
N LEU A 155 13.28 -5.31 -22.61
CA LEU A 155 13.40 -3.86 -22.61
C LEU A 155 14.11 -3.37 -23.88
N CYS A 156 13.54 -2.40 -24.57
CA CYS A 156 14.21 -1.70 -25.65
C CYS A 156 15.36 -0.85 -25.11
N TRP A 157 16.60 -1.17 -25.45
CA TRP A 157 17.78 -0.42 -24.98
C TRP A 157 17.84 1.04 -25.46
N ASN A 158 17.24 1.36 -26.62
CA ASN A 158 17.26 2.71 -27.18
C ASN A 158 16.21 3.65 -26.60
N CYS A 159 15.10 3.15 -26.04
CA CYS A 159 14.01 4.01 -25.54
C CYS A 159 13.36 3.54 -24.23
N GLY A 160 13.90 2.50 -23.60
CA GLY A 160 13.43 1.95 -22.33
C GLY A 160 12.01 1.37 -22.36
N THR A 161 11.43 1.15 -23.54
CA THR A 161 10.05 0.66 -23.66
C THR A 161 10.01 -0.86 -23.55
N LEU A 162 9.07 -1.38 -22.76
CA LEU A 162 8.83 -2.81 -22.67
C LEU A 162 8.23 -3.31 -23.99
N VAL A 163 8.83 -4.35 -24.53
CA VAL A 163 8.43 -5.01 -25.77
C VAL A 163 8.10 -6.46 -25.39
N GLY A 164 7.07 -7.02 -26.01
CA GLY A 164 6.58 -8.37 -25.69
C GLY A 164 7.61 -9.48 -25.98
N ASP A 165 7.14 -10.72 -26.00
CA ASP A 165 7.99 -11.91 -25.99
C ASP A 165 8.76 -12.20 -27.31
N ASP A 166 8.69 -11.32 -28.31
CA ASP A 166 9.35 -11.48 -29.61
C ASP A 166 10.60 -10.56 -29.72
N PRO A 167 11.80 -11.10 -29.50
CA PRO A 167 13.05 -10.35 -29.60
C PRO A 167 13.45 -10.00 -31.04
N SER A 168 12.71 -10.46 -32.05
CA SER A 168 12.89 -10.06 -33.46
C SER A 168 11.98 -8.90 -33.88
N ALA A 169 11.04 -8.50 -33.02
CA ALA A 169 10.08 -7.45 -33.31
C ALA A 169 10.74 -6.06 -33.41
N ILE A 170 10.14 -5.18 -34.21
CA ILE A 170 10.51 -3.77 -34.28
C ILE A 170 9.84 -3.04 -33.12
N CYS A 171 10.62 -2.29 -32.34
CA CYS A 171 10.04 -1.45 -31.29
C CYS A 171 9.13 -0.39 -31.92
N ARG A 172 7.82 -0.45 -31.64
CA ARG A 172 6.83 0.51 -32.18
C ARG A 172 7.06 1.96 -31.77
N ARG A 173 7.90 2.20 -30.76
CA ARG A 173 8.21 3.54 -30.28
C ARG A 173 9.39 4.18 -31.00
N CYS A 174 10.42 3.41 -31.34
CA CYS A 174 11.65 3.96 -31.95
C CYS A 174 11.92 3.43 -33.37
N GLY A 175 11.13 2.47 -33.87
CA GLY A 175 11.23 1.93 -35.22
C GLY A 175 12.45 1.03 -35.47
N LYS A 176 13.22 0.67 -34.43
CA LYS A 176 14.44 -0.15 -34.55
C LYS A 176 14.19 -1.62 -34.17
N LYS A 177 14.84 -2.54 -34.89
CA LYS A 177 14.86 -3.99 -34.59
C LYS A 177 15.78 -4.27 -33.41
N HIS A 178 15.41 -5.18 -32.51
CA HIS A 178 16.27 -5.56 -31.38
C HIS A 178 17.37 -6.54 -31.82
N PRO A 179 18.62 -6.38 -31.35
CA PRO A 179 19.67 -7.35 -31.61
C PRO A 179 19.49 -8.59 -30.73
N LEU A 180 19.38 -9.77 -31.35
CA LEU A 180 19.60 -11.06 -30.70
C LEU A 180 21.12 -11.28 -30.61
N SER A 181 21.78 -10.78 -29.57
CA SER A 181 23.17 -11.14 -29.30
C SER A 181 23.46 -11.20 -27.80
N SER A 182 23.98 -12.35 -27.38
CA SER A 182 24.34 -12.73 -26.02
C SER A 182 25.08 -11.63 -25.25
N LEU A 183 24.56 -11.24 -24.09
CA LEU A 183 25.35 -10.44 -23.15
C LEU A 183 26.36 -11.37 -22.46
N ALA A 184 27.55 -11.47 -23.06
CA ALA A 184 28.73 -11.92 -22.34
C ALA A 184 29.00 -10.94 -21.19
N LYS A 185 29.16 -11.51 -19.99
CA LYS A 185 29.61 -10.82 -18.79
C LYS A 185 30.85 -9.98 -19.06
N ARG A 186 30.81 -8.71 -18.66
CA ARG A 186 31.92 -8.00 -18.02
C ARG A 186 31.36 -7.09 -16.94
#